data_AF-A0A2I1BZB6-F1
#
_entry.id   AF-A0A2I1BZB6-F1
#
_cell.length_a   1.000
_cell.length_b   1.000
_cell.length_c   1.000
_cell.angle_alpha   90.00
_cell.angle_beta   90.00
_cell.angle_gamma   90.00
#
_symmetry.space_group_name_H-M   'P 1'
#
loop_
_entity.id
_entity.type
_entity.pdbx_description
1 polymer ?
#
loop_
_entity_poly.entity_id
_entity_poly.type
_entity_poly.pdbx_seq_one_letter_code
_entity_poly.pdbx_strand_id
1 'polypeptide(L)'
;DVHINHLVTQRNDAVDSPEDCRTKCIARFLFRKLAREGRFCKYYDGGPFKLFCDDFRPANVLTNAGFKVVGAIDWEYTYAAPLEFAYSAPFWRLLELPEYWPEGLDDWATFYLTRLETFLRVLEEKEKVALERGLLAEEQRLSTYMRDS
;
A
#
# COMPACT_ATOMS: atom_id res chain seq x y z
N ASP A 1 -14.77 12.31 1.83
CA ASP A 1 -15.01 13.69 2.30
C ASP A 1 -13.92 14.19 3.23
N VAL A 2 -13.53 13.39 4.22
CA VAL A 2 -12.54 13.73 5.26
C VAL A 2 -11.22 14.30 4.73
N HIS A 3 -10.60 13.73 3.69
CA HIS A 3 -9.32 14.27 3.16
C HIS A 3 -9.44 15.66 2.53
N ILE A 4 -10.57 15.98 1.90
CA ILE A 4 -10.81 17.32 1.33
C ILE A 4 -11.09 18.30 2.46
N ASN A 5 -11.89 17.89 3.45
CA ASN A 5 -12.10 18.70 4.65
C ASN A 5 -10.77 19.00 5.36
N HIS A 6 -9.88 18.01 5.49
CA HIS A 6 -8.57 18.19 6.09
C HIS A 6 -7.75 19.25 5.36
N LEU A 7 -7.72 19.23 4.02
CA LEU A 7 -7.04 20.26 3.23
C LEU A 7 -7.61 21.67 3.48
N VAL A 8 -8.92 21.78 3.70
CA VAL A 8 -9.60 23.07 3.89
C VAL A 8 -9.40 23.60 5.32
N THR A 9 -9.37 22.71 6.32
CA THR A 9 -9.43 23.10 7.74
C THR A 9 -8.10 23.03 8.46
N GLN A 10 -7.13 22.24 8.00
CA GLN A 10 -5.82 22.13 8.62
C GLN A 10 -4.99 23.39 8.31
N ARG A 11 -4.72 24.17 9.35
CA ARG A 11 -4.03 25.47 9.23
C ARG A 11 -2.52 25.39 9.34
N ASN A 12 -2.00 24.37 10.01
CA ASN A 12 -0.57 24.22 10.31
C ASN A 12 -0.03 23.00 9.56
N ASP A 13 1.16 23.15 8.97
CA ASP A 13 1.97 22.08 8.37
C ASP A 13 1.23 21.22 7.31
N ALA A 14 0.17 21.78 6.72
CA ALA A 14 -0.64 21.09 5.71
C ALA A 14 -0.11 21.34 4.29
N VAL A 15 0.46 22.52 4.08
CA VAL A 15 0.81 23.10 2.79
C VAL A 15 2.09 23.92 2.92
N ASP A 16 3.06 23.70 2.03
CA ASP A 16 4.33 24.42 2.03
C ASP A 16 4.32 25.65 1.10
N SER A 17 3.51 25.62 0.04
CA SER A 17 3.37 26.69 -0.95
C SER A 17 2.00 26.66 -1.66
N PRO A 18 1.60 27.74 -2.36
CA PRO A 18 0.40 27.71 -3.20
C PRO A 18 0.40 26.58 -4.24
N GLU A 19 1.56 26.27 -4.81
CA GLU A 19 1.76 25.19 -5.77
C GLU A 19 1.54 23.82 -5.11
N ASP A 20 2.11 23.60 -3.93
CA ASP A 20 1.90 22.38 -3.14
C ASP A 20 0.42 22.19 -2.78
N CYS A 21 -0.26 23.27 -2.35
CA CYS A 21 -1.71 23.27 -2.09
C CYS A 21 -2.49 22.80 -3.31
N ARG A 22 -2.16 23.36 -4.49
CA ARG A 22 -2.83 23.03 -5.75
C ARG A 22 -2.62 21.57 -6.13
N THR A 23 -1.39 21.07 -6.02
CA THR A 23 -1.06 19.66 -6.30
C THR A 23 -1.81 18.73 -5.36
N LYS A 24 -1.75 18.98 -4.04
CA LYS A 24 -2.47 18.20 -3.03
C LYS A 24 -4.00 18.26 -3.21
N CYS A 25 -4.53 19.38 -3.67
CA CYS A 25 -5.95 19.53 -4.02
C CYS A 25 -6.31 18.62 -5.20
N ILE A 26 -5.61 18.76 -6.31
CA ILE A 26 -5.82 17.96 -7.53
C ILE A 26 -5.73 16.47 -7.22
N ALA A 27 -4.70 16.03 -6.50
CA ALA A 27 -4.50 14.64 -6.11
C ALA A 27 -5.70 14.07 -5.34
N ARG A 28 -6.21 14.79 -4.33
CA ARG A 28 -7.39 14.36 -3.54
C ARG A 28 -8.67 14.28 -4.38
N PHE A 29 -8.87 15.22 -5.30
CA PHE A 29 -10.04 15.18 -6.20
C PHE A 29 -9.95 14.05 -7.23
N LEU A 30 -8.76 13.79 -7.79
CA LEU A 30 -8.51 12.65 -8.67
C LEU A 30 -8.73 11.33 -7.94
N PHE A 31 -8.14 11.17 -6.75
CA PHE A 31 -8.35 9.98 -5.92
C PHE A 31 -9.85 9.75 -5.64
N ARG A 32 -10.59 10.80 -5.25
CA ARG A 32 -12.04 10.72 -5.04
C ARG A 32 -12.79 10.30 -6.29
N LYS A 33 -12.40 10.79 -7.46
CA LYS A 33 -13.01 10.40 -8.75
C LYS A 33 -12.78 8.91 -9.01
N LEU A 34 -11.53 8.44 -8.92
CA LEU A 34 -11.17 7.04 -9.14
C LEU A 34 -11.91 6.11 -8.16
N ALA A 35 -12.03 6.50 -6.89
CA ALA A 35 -12.77 5.73 -5.88
C ALA A 35 -14.27 5.63 -6.22
N ARG A 36 -14.90 6.74 -6.63
CA ARG A 36 -16.32 6.74 -7.05
C ARG A 36 -16.58 5.94 -8.31
N GLU A 37 -15.58 5.84 -9.18
CA GLU A 37 -15.61 5.01 -10.39
C GLU A 37 -15.31 3.52 -10.10
N GLY A 38 -15.09 3.15 -8.82
CA GLY A 38 -14.81 1.77 -8.44
C GLY A 38 -13.43 1.27 -8.91
N ARG A 39 -12.49 2.17 -9.22
CA ARG A 39 -11.20 1.78 -9.82
C ARG A 39 -10.20 1.14 -8.84
N PHE A 40 -10.51 1.11 -7.55
CA PHE A 40 -9.67 0.52 -6.51
C PHE A 40 -10.15 -0.85 -6.01
N CYS A 41 -11.39 -1.24 -6.35
CA CYS A 41 -11.95 -2.55 -5.99
C CYS A 41 -12.62 -3.15 -7.22
N LYS A 42 -11.98 -4.13 -7.84
CA LYS A 42 -12.39 -4.77 -9.10
C LYS A 42 -13.25 -6.01 -8.90
N TYR A 43 -13.11 -6.70 -7.77
CA TYR A 43 -13.67 -8.04 -7.56
C TYR A 43 -14.86 -8.05 -6.59
N TYR A 44 -14.79 -7.38 -5.44
CA TYR A 44 -15.87 -7.33 -4.46
C TYR A 44 -15.67 -6.26 -3.36
N ASP A 45 -16.65 -5.36 -3.17
CA ASP A 45 -16.64 -4.32 -2.12
C ASP A 45 -17.66 -4.57 -0.98
N GLY A 46 -18.43 -5.66 -1.03
CA GLY A 46 -19.54 -5.94 -0.10
C GLY A 46 -19.16 -6.55 1.26
N GLY A 47 -17.87 -6.82 1.50
CA GLY A 47 -17.36 -7.44 2.74
C GLY A 47 -17.25 -8.98 2.73
N PRO A 48 -16.95 -9.62 3.86
CA PRO A 48 -16.58 -9.01 5.13
C PRO A 48 -15.27 -8.21 5.00
N PHE A 49 -15.25 -7.01 5.58
CA PHE A 49 -14.04 -6.19 5.64
C PHE A 49 -13.04 -6.78 6.62
N LYS A 50 -11.75 -6.62 6.31
CA LYS A 50 -10.63 -7.06 7.15
C LYS A 50 -9.95 -5.85 7.76
N LEU A 51 -9.29 -6.06 8.89
CA LEU A 51 -8.42 -5.06 9.48
C LEU A 51 -7.19 -4.92 8.58
N PHE A 52 -6.93 -3.71 8.10
CA PHE A 52 -5.82 -3.38 7.22
C PHE A 52 -5.07 -2.18 7.81
N CYS A 53 -3.75 -2.17 7.63
CA CYS A 53 -2.88 -1.06 8.03
C CYS A 53 -1.98 -0.71 6.84
N ASP A 54 -2.03 0.54 6.40
CA ASP A 54 -1.20 1.03 5.29
C ASP A 54 0.29 0.98 5.63
N ASP A 55 0.67 1.07 6.91
CA ASP A 55 2.06 1.27 7.34
C ASP A 55 2.73 0.01 7.92
N PHE A 56 2.37 -1.19 7.48
CA PHE A 56 3.13 -2.42 7.79
C PHE A 56 4.44 -2.54 7.00
N ARG A 57 5.22 -1.45 6.97
CA ARG A 57 6.59 -1.41 6.46
C ARG A 57 7.55 -2.20 7.36
N PRO A 58 8.72 -2.64 6.87
CA PRO A 58 9.67 -3.44 7.65
C PRO A 58 10.09 -2.80 8.97
N ALA A 59 10.15 -1.46 9.04
CA ALA A 59 10.48 -0.73 10.26
C ALA A 59 9.47 -0.96 11.40
N ASN A 60 8.22 -1.34 11.08
CA ASN A 60 7.14 -1.59 12.03
C ASN A 60 6.98 -3.08 12.36
N VAL A 61 7.90 -3.94 11.88
CA VAL A 61 7.88 -5.39 12.13
C VAL A 61 9.06 -5.76 13.02
N LEU A 62 8.76 -6.22 14.23
CA LEU A 62 9.77 -6.66 15.20
C LEU A 62 10.22 -8.08 14.89
N THR A 63 11.54 -8.32 14.99
CA THR A 63 12.13 -9.65 14.85
C THR A 63 12.98 -10.03 16.05
N ASN A 64 13.09 -11.33 16.32
CA ASN A 64 14.04 -11.85 17.31
C ASN A 64 15.44 -12.07 16.69
N ALA A 65 16.40 -12.53 17.49
CA ALA A 65 17.77 -12.82 17.04
C ALA A 65 17.87 -13.88 15.91
N GLY A 66 16.81 -14.67 15.70
CA GLY A 66 16.69 -15.63 14.60
C GLY A 66 15.93 -15.10 13.39
N PHE A 67 15.72 -13.78 13.28
CA PHE A 67 14.96 -13.12 12.22
C PHE A 67 13.52 -13.64 12.07
N LYS A 68 12.92 -14.14 13.16
CA LYS A 68 11.49 -14.49 13.18
C LYS A 68 10.69 -13.27 13.61
N VAL A 69 9.62 -13.00 12.87
CA VAL A 69 8.64 -11.97 13.23
C VAL A 69 8.04 -12.32 14.60
N VAL A 70 8.12 -11.39 15.54
CA VAL A 70 7.57 -11.52 16.90
C VAL A 70 6.46 -10.53 17.22
N GLY A 71 6.27 -9.52 16.37
CA GLY A 71 5.20 -8.55 16.52
C GLY A 71 5.18 -7.52 15.41
N ALA A 72 4.03 -6.86 15.26
CA ALA A 72 3.87 -5.65 14.47
C ALA A 72 3.47 -4.52 15.41
N ILE A 73 4.10 -3.36 15.25
CA ILE A 73 3.81 -2.15 16.00
C ILE A 73 3.17 -1.11 15.07
N ASP A 74 2.89 0.06 15.63
CA ASP A 74 2.44 1.23 14.87
C ASP A 74 1.11 1.04 14.13
N TRP A 75 0.05 0.85 14.92
CA TRP A 75 -1.30 0.55 14.42
C TRP A 75 -2.14 1.81 14.14
N GLU A 76 -1.55 3.01 14.16
CA GLU A 76 -2.28 4.28 14.10
C GLU A 76 -3.04 4.50 12.78
N TYR A 77 -2.59 3.84 11.70
CA TYR A 77 -3.23 3.87 10.38
C TYR A 77 -4.08 2.64 10.09
N THR A 78 -4.59 1.98 11.12
CA THR A 78 -5.39 0.77 10.97
C THR A 78 -6.88 1.07 10.81
N TYR A 79 -7.52 0.45 9.82
CA TYR A 79 -8.96 0.59 9.57
C TYR A 79 -9.55 -0.69 8.95
N ALA A 80 -10.89 -0.76 8.88
CA ALA A 80 -11.58 -1.84 8.19
C ALA A 80 -11.59 -1.55 6.67
N ALA A 81 -11.00 -2.42 5.87
CA ALA A 81 -10.84 -2.25 4.43
C ALA A 81 -11.33 -3.48 3.63
N PRO A 82 -11.67 -3.29 2.33
CA PRO A 82 -11.81 -4.38 1.38
C PRO A 82 -10.52 -5.21 1.31
N LEU A 83 -10.65 -6.52 1.10
CA LEU A 83 -9.51 -7.42 0.96
C LEU A 83 -8.56 -6.98 -0.17
N GLU A 84 -9.10 -6.37 -1.21
CA GLU A 84 -8.34 -5.93 -2.39
C GLU A 84 -7.26 -4.87 -2.09
N PHE A 85 -7.33 -4.19 -0.95
CA PHE A 85 -6.26 -3.28 -0.54
C PHE A 85 -4.95 -4.04 -0.31
N ALA A 86 -5.03 -5.29 0.17
CA ALA A 86 -3.87 -6.17 0.30
C ALA A 86 -3.32 -6.65 -1.05
N TYR A 87 -4.04 -6.43 -2.16
CA TYR A 87 -3.59 -6.79 -3.51
C TYR A 87 -2.72 -5.72 -4.12
N SER A 88 -2.61 -4.55 -3.50
CA SER A 88 -1.70 -3.52 -3.99
C SER A 88 -0.26 -3.84 -3.59
N ALA A 89 0.64 -3.68 -4.55
CA ALA A 89 2.07 -3.73 -4.31
C ALA A 89 2.47 -2.72 -3.20
N PRO A 90 3.21 -3.13 -2.14
CA PRO A 90 3.55 -2.25 -1.02
C PRO A 90 4.45 -1.07 -1.45
N PHE A 91 4.02 0.16 -1.13
CA PHE A 91 4.72 1.39 -1.50
C PHE A 91 6.13 1.48 -0.90
N TRP A 92 6.33 0.92 0.31
CA TRP A 92 7.58 0.99 1.07
C TRP A 92 8.69 0.06 0.54
N ARG A 93 8.49 -0.60 -0.61
CA ARG A 93 9.43 -1.59 -1.15
C ARG A 93 10.84 -1.06 -1.39
N LEU A 94 10.95 0.17 -1.90
CA LEU A 94 12.25 0.80 -2.15
C LEU A 94 12.86 1.42 -0.87
N LEU A 95 12.14 1.35 0.25
CA LEU A 95 12.48 1.98 1.53
C LEU A 95 12.58 3.52 1.49
N GLU A 96 12.49 4.11 0.29
CA GLU A 96 12.42 5.55 0.02
C GLU A 96 11.12 5.88 -0.73
N LEU A 97 10.52 6.99 -0.33
CA LEU A 97 9.28 7.48 -0.93
C LEU A 97 9.56 8.18 -2.27
N PRO A 98 8.62 8.14 -3.23
CA PRO A 98 8.81 8.81 -4.51
C PRO A 98 9.03 10.32 -4.36
N GLU A 99 8.46 10.94 -3.34
CA GLU A 99 8.62 12.38 -3.05
C GLU A 99 10.06 12.76 -2.66
N TYR A 100 10.83 11.82 -2.13
CA TYR A 100 12.22 12.03 -1.70
C TYR A 100 13.24 11.41 -2.64
N TRP A 101 12.81 10.82 -3.76
CA TRP A 101 13.70 10.19 -4.73
C TRP A 101 14.48 11.26 -5.51
N PRO A 102 15.84 11.30 -5.44
CA PRO A 102 16.63 12.39 -6.04
C PRO A 102 16.47 12.54 -7.55
N GLU A 103 16.31 11.42 -8.25
CA GLU A 103 16.18 11.35 -9.71
C GLU A 103 14.72 11.55 -10.18
N GLY A 104 13.79 11.75 -9.25
CA GLY A 104 12.37 12.02 -9.52
C GLY A 104 11.52 10.77 -9.74
N LEU A 105 10.22 11.00 -9.97
CA LEU A 105 9.18 9.97 -9.98
C LEU A 105 9.37 8.93 -11.10
N ASP A 106 9.81 9.33 -12.29
CA ASP A 106 9.96 8.41 -13.43
C ASP A 106 11.07 7.37 -13.18
N ASP A 107 12.17 7.82 -12.58
CA ASP A 107 13.26 6.93 -12.19
C ASP A 107 12.83 6.02 -11.03
N TRP A 108 12.20 6.58 -10.00
CA TRP A 108 11.62 5.80 -8.89
C TRP A 108 10.68 4.71 -9.40
N ALA A 109 9.78 5.04 -10.34
CA ALA A 109 8.83 4.08 -10.92
C ALA A 109 9.55 2.96 -11.68
N THR A 110 10.61 3.29 -12.43
CA THR A 110 11.44 2.31 -13.15
C THR A 110 12.08 1.32 -12.17
N PHE A 111 12.71 1.82 -11.10
CA PHE A 111 13.26 0.97 -10.05
C PHE A 111 12.19 0.17 -9.32
N TYR A 112 11.04 0.79 -9.01
CA TYR A 112 9.95 0.16 -8.28
C TYR A 112 9.40 -1.04 -9.04
N LEU A 113 9.15 -0.89 -10.34
CA LEU A 113 8.68 -1.95 -11.23
C LEU A 113 9.74 -3.06 -11.39
N THR A 114 11.02 -2.71 -11.53
CA THR A 114 12.11 -3.70 -11.60
C THR A 114 12.18 -4.54 -10.32
N ARG A 115 12.02 -3.91 -9.15
CA ARG A 115 12.03 -4.61 -7.86
C ARG A 115 10.71 -5.35 -7.58
N LEU A 116 9.60 -4.93 -8.19
CA LEU A 116 8.31 -5.64 -8.11
C LEU A 116 8.45 -7.07 -8.60
N GLU A 117 9.14 -7.30 -9.72
CA GLU A 117 9.35 -8.64 -10.26
C GLU A 117 10.10 -9.55 -9.28
N THR A 118 11.12 -9.01 -8.63
CA THR A 118 11.88 -9.76 -7.61
C THR A 118 11.01 -10.08 -6.40
N PHE A 119 10.22 -9.12 -5.95
CA PHE A 119 9.29 -9.31 -4.83
C PHE A 119 8.23 -10.37 -5.15
N LEU A 120 7.57 -10.27 -6.30
CA LEU A 120 6.55 -11.22 -6.74
C LEU A 120 7.11 -12.64 -6.84
N ARG A 121 8.30 -12.82 -7.39
CA ARG A 121 8.96 -14.13 -7.46
C ARG A 121 9.14 -14.76 -6.07
N VAL A 122 9.66 -13.98 -5.12
CA VAL A 122 9.86 -14.47 -3.74
C VAL A 122 8.52 -14.73 -3.05
N LEU A 123 7.52 -13.86 -3.26
CA LEU A 123 6.19 -14.03 -2.71
C LEU A 123 5.54 -15.33 -3.21
N GLU A 124 5.60 -15.60 -4.52
CA GLU A 124 5.09 -16.83 -5.13
C GLU A 124 5.75 -18.08 -4.54
N GLU A 125 7.08 -18.05 -4.33
CA GLU A 125 7.80 -19.15 -3.68
C GLU A 125 7.32 -19.39 -2.24
N LYS A 126 7.08 -18.31 -1.47
CA LYS A 126 6.57 -18.42 -0.08
C LYS A 126 5.14 -18.90 -0.03
N GLU A 127 4.29 -18.40 -0.92
CA GLU A 127 2.90 -18.84 -1.06
C GLU A 127 2.83 -20.33 -1.42
N LYS A 128 3.68 -20.81 -2.34
CA LYS A 128 3.76 -22.23 -2.69
C LYS A 128 4.07 -23.10 -1.47
N VAL A 129 5.07 -22.71 -0.67
CA VAL A 129 5.41 -23.45 0.56
C VAL A 129 4.25 -23.40 1.57
N ALA A 130 3.51 -22.30 1.65
CA ALA A 130 2.33 -22.18 2.52
C ALA A 130 1.18 -23.08 2.05
N LEU A 131 0.94 -23.17 0.74
CA LEU A 131 -0.05 -24.06 0.12
C LEU A 131 0.27 -25.53 0.41
N GLU A 132 1.52 -25.94 0.19
CA GLU A 132 1.99 -27.31 0.49
C GLU A 132 1.82 -27.70 1.98
N ARG A 133 1.82 -26.70 2.87
CA ARG A 133 1.60 -26.86 4.32
C ARG A 133 0.14 -26.71 4.75
N GLY A 134 -0.77 -26.38 3.83
CA GLY A 134 -2.18 -26.10 4.14
C GLY A 134 -2.40 -24.83 4.96
N LEU A 135 -1.45 -23.88 4.93
CA LEU A 135 -1.53 -22.59 5.64
C LEU A 135 -2.18 -21.48 4.80
N LEU A 136 -2.36 -21.73 3.50
CA LEU A 136 -2.91 -20.81 2.51
C LEU A 136 -3.79 -21.61 1.54
N ALA A 137 -4.89 -21.03 1.08
CA ALA A 137 -5.69 -21.55 -0.03
C ALA A 137 -5.33 -20.87 -1.36
N GLU A 138 -5.58 -21.51 -2.50
CA GLU A 138 -5.12 -21.01 -3.81
C GLU A 138 -5.71 -19.63 -4.16
N GLU A 139 -6.97 -19.40 -3.76
CA GLU A 139 -7.67 -18.13 -3.93
C GLU A 139 -7.13 -16.99 -3.05
N GLN A 140 -6.24 -17.29 -2.10
CA GLN A 140 -5.64 -16.31 -1.19
C GLN A 140 -4.26 -15.83 -1.65
N ARG A 141 -3.79 -16.27 -2.83
CA ARG A 141 -2.49 -15.85 -3.36
C ARG A 141 -2.53 -14.39 -3.76
N LEU A 142 -1.76 -13.58 -3.03
CA LEU A 142 -1.66 -12.15 -3.25
C LEU A 142 -0.84 -11.84 -4.50
N SER A 143 0.17 -12.67 -4.82
CA SER A 143 1.04 -12.48 -5.98
C SER A 143 0.28 -12.36 -7.30
N THR A 144 -0.79 -13.15 -7.48
CA THR A 144 -1.66 -13.11 -8.66
C THR A 144 -2.30 -11.74 -8.82
N TYR A 145 -2.89 -11.21 -7.74
CA TYR A 145 -3.60 -9.93 -7.78
C TYR A 145 -2.63 -8.74 -7.84
N MET A 146 -1.49 -8.80 -7.15
CA MET A 146 -0.44 -7.78 -7.17
C MET A 146 0.23 -7.61 -8.53
N ARG A 147 0.16 -8.63 -9.40
CA ARG A 147 0.70 -8.55 -10.76
C ARG A 147 -0.22 -7.75 -11.69
N ASP A 148 -1.52 -7.75 -11.41
CA ASP A 148 -2.56 -7.10 -12.20
C ASP A 148 -2.90 -5.68 -11.70
N SER A 149 -2.30 -5.24 -10.59
CA SER A 149 -2.54 -3.95 -9.92
C SER A 149 -1.84 -2.77 -10.58
#